data_AF-A0A1D2WP74-F1
#
_entry.id   AF-A0A1D2WP74-F1
#
_cell.length_a   1.000
_cell.length_b   1.000
_cell.length_c   1.000
_cell.angle_alpha   90.00
_cell.angle_beta   90.00
_cell.angle_gamma   90.00
#
_symmetry.space_group_name_H-M   'P 1'
#
loop_
_entity.id
_entity.type
_entity.pdbx_description
1 polymer ?
#
loop_
_entity_poly.entity_id
_entity_poly.type
_entity_poly.pdbx_seq_one_letter_code
_entity_poly.pdbx_strand_id
1 'polypeptide(L)'
;MSSGWRRISITICLALIVLSILFVAFSAATNAPYTAQSVADEYNLPIGQSMFENQSILGQQDSISVPLISNVGFLQHQITALDIQGLLMTLTTGMVPFDFSTVSSEGIDSYGDVVNVEGPGFLTFEGDKLAVKSPNNYVWGYSTPYKWLVKTDTGVDVVENGTVVKSVPENEIKNLDYHNDYYNSSTIRSWYNYDAHNGSTFTLEKGMKGFSDGRNNISAADVPVIFGHDVVDYASEYPTGSPILLYSGNYTEEDGEAYGTSLGSHAEYGDSIREVNARQFVDAWNGTVIPPNSTSSGKDYVYFESAVDPTAPGGSAAHGVCPPARALRAAVTAEGFGLPVGMTWDEDAVLFGYNPAQDITVTNNHDYPVLIKMWTEGEGTGMGIYCQIVRYIPK
;
A
#
# COMPACT_ATOMS: atom_id res chain seq x y z
N MET A 1 -14.88 71.53 -17.30
CA MET A 1 -15.21 70.49 -16.29
C MET A 1 -15.09 71.14 -14.91
N SER A 2 -16.19 71.20 -14.14
CA SER A 2 -16.35 72.12 -13.01
C SER A 2 -15.59 71.65 -11.75
N SER A 3 -15.09 72.62 -10.96
CA SER A 3 -14.34 72.42 -9.71
C SER A 3 -15.06 71.58 -8.65
N GLY A 4 -16.39 71.47 -8.75
CA GLY A 4 -17.23 70.62 -7.89
C GLY A 4 -16.99 69.12 -8.11
N TRP A 5 -16.86 68.67 -9.37
CA TRP A 5 -16.55 67.27 -9.68
C TRP A 5 -15.18 66.87 -9.15
N ARG A 6 -14.19 67.77 -9.27
CA ARG A 6 -12.84 67.56 -8.73
C ARG A 6 -12.83 67.42 -7.21
N ARG A 7 -13.60 68.25 -6.49
CA ARG A 7 -13.75 68.13 -5.03
C ARG A 7 -14.45 66.83 -4.64
N ILE A 8 -15.54 66.46 -5.32
CA ILE A 8 -16.26 65.21 -5.05
C ILE A 8 -15.36 64.00 -5.29
N SER A 9 -14.64 63.96 -6.41
CA SER A 9 -13.68 62.87 -6.69
C SER A 9 -12.56 62.78 -5.66
N ILE A 10 -12.00 63.91 -5.22
CA ILE A 10 -10.95 63.92 -4.17
C ILE A 10 -11.51 63.43 -2.83
N THR A 11 -12.71 63.85 -2.44
CA THR A 11 -13.37 63.40 -1.20
C THR A 11 -13.68 61.90 -1.26
N ILE A 12 -14.16 61.39 -2.39
CA ILE A 12 -14.40 59.96 -2.60
C ILE A 12 -13.09 59.17 -2.51
N CYS A 13 -12.01 59.63 -3.18
CA CYS A 13 -10.70 58.98 -3.08
C CYS A 13 -10.16 58.98 -1.65
N LEU A 14 -10.25 60.09 -0.92
CA LEU A 14 -9.84 60.16 0.49
C LEU A 14 -10.67 59.24 1.38
N ALA A 15 -11.99 59.21 1.18
CA ALA A 15 -12.88 58.32 1.92
C ALA A 15 -12.55 56.84 1.67
N LEU A 16 -12.27 56.47 0.41
CA LEU A 16 -11.84 55.12 0.04
C LEU A 16 -10.49 54.75 0.68
N ILE A 17 -9.50 55.65 0.67
CA ILE A 17 -8.21 55.42 1.33
C ILE A 17 -8.40 55.21 2.84
N VAL A 18 -9.23 56.03 3.50
CA VAL A 18 -9.53 55.88 4.93
C VAL A 18 -10.26 54.57 5.20
N LEU A 19 -11.21 54.18 4.35
CA LEU A 19 -11.90 52.89 4.45
C LEU A 19 -10.91 51.73 4.30
N SER A 20 -10.00 51.78 3.32
CA SER A 20 -8.98 50.75 3.12
C SER A 20 -8.04 50.64 4.32
N ILE A 21 -7.59 51.76 4.89
CA ILE A 21 -6.76 51.77 6.11
C ILE A 21 -7.53 51.17 7.29
N LEU A 22 -8.81 51.51 7.45
CA LEU A 22 -9.66 50.95 8.50
C LEU A 22 -9.86 49.44 8.32
N PHE A 23 -10.09 48.96 7.10
CA PHE A 23 -10.21 47.53 6.83
C PHE A 23 -8.90 46.77 7.08
N VAL A 24 -7.75 47.33 6.69
CA VAL A 24 -6.44 46.73 7.00
C VAL A 24 -6.18 46.70 8.50
N ALA A 25 -6.48 47.78 9.22
CA ALA A 25 -6.30 47.85 10.68
C ALA A 25 -7.26 46.89 11.42
N PHE A 26 -8.50 46.77 10.96
CA PHE A 26 -9.48 45.85 11.51
C PHE A 26 -9.06 44.39 11.25
N SER A 27 -8.68 44.07 10.01
CA SER A 27 -8.12 42.77 9.62
C SER A 27 -6.91 42.39 10.49
N ALA A 28 -6.01 43.32 10.80
CA ALA A 28 -4.86 43.04 11.67
C ALA A 28 -5.25 42.82 13.14
N ALA A 29 -6.33 43.45 13.60
CA ALA A 29 -6.77 43.39 15.00
C ALA A 29 -7.69 42.20 15.30
N THR A 30 -8.42 41.67 14.31
CA THR A 30 -9.44 40.64 14.53
C THR A 30 -9.05 39.24 14.09
N ASN A 31 -7.94 39.05 13.35
CA ASN A 31 -7.59 37.72 12.85
C ASN A 31 -6.54 37.05 13.70
N ALA A 32 -6.92 35.89 14.24
CA ALA A 32 -5.95 34.83 14.45
C ALA A 32 -5.51 34.34 13.05
N PRO A 33 -4.21 34.20 12.78
CA PRO A 33 -3.74 33.62 11.52
C PRO A 33 -4.28 32.20 11.37
N TYR A 34 -4.75 31.84 10.18
CA TYR A 34 -5.09 30.44 9.88
C TYR A 34 -3.84 29.58 10.03
N THR A 35 -3.99 28.48 10.74
CA THR A 35 -2.96 27.43 10.80
C THR A 35 -3.39 26.27 9.92
N ALA A 36 -2.42 25.53 9.38
CA ALA A 36 -2.69 24.28 8.65
C ALA A 36 -3.62 23.35 9.44
N GLN A 37 -3.37 23.21 10.75
CA GLN A 37 -4.19 22.38 11.63
C GLN A 37 -5.64 22.88 11.70
N SER A 38 -5.85 24.20 11.88
CA SER A 38 -7.22 24.75 11.94
C SER A 38 -8.00 24.53 10.65
N VAL A 39 -7.35 24.67 9.50
CA VAL A 39 -7.96 24.43 8.19
C VAL A 39 -8.23 22.94 8.00
N ALA A 40 -7.28 22.07 8.37
CA ALA A 40 -7.48 20.63 8.31
C ALA A 40 -8.67 20.15 9.15
N ASP A 41 -8.81 20.68 10.36
CA ASP A 41 -9.88 20.31 11.29
C ASP A 41 -11.25 20.89 10.86
N GLU A 42 -11.29 22.16 10.45
CA GLU A 42 -12.55 22.83 10.06
C GLU A 42 -13.15 22.23 8.79
N TYR A 43 -12.31 21.87 7.82
CA TYR A 43 -12.73 21.35 6.52
C TYR A 43 -12.61 19.82 6.41
N ASN A 44 -12.25 19.12 7.49
CA ASN A 44 -12.03 17.68 7.53
C ASN A 44 -11.11 17.19 6.41
N LEU A 45 -9.96 17.85 6.23
CA LEU A 45 -9.00 17.45 5.22
C LEU A 45 -8.49 16.02 5.51
N PRO A 46 -8.36 15.18 4.47
CA PRO A 46 -8.02 13.78 4.65
C PRO A 46 -6.52 13.58 4.83
N ILE A 47 -5.96 14.08 5.93
CA ILE A 47 -4.53 13.93 6.26
C ILE A 47 -4.14 12.44 6.24
N GLY A 48 -3.09 12.12 5.50
CA GLY A 48 -2.59 10.77 5.25
C GLY A 48 -3.18 10.10 4.01
N GLN A 49 -4.15 10.71 3.30
CA GLN A 49 -4.70 10.13 2.07
C GLN A 49 -3.71 10.23 0.90
N SER A 50 -3.70 9.21 0.05
CA SER A 50 -2.95 9.24 -1.22
C SER A 50 -3.53 10.31 -2.16
N MET A 51 -2.66 11.11 -2.76
CA MET A 51 -3.01 12.23 -3.63
C MET A 51 -2.21 12.16 -4.94
N PHE A 52 -2.82 12.62 -6.02
CA PHE A 52 -2.23 12.68 -7.37
C PHE A 52 -2.27 14.10 -7.92
N GLU A 53 -1.39 14.38 -8.88
CA GLU A 53 -1.33 15.66 -9.58
C GLU A 53 -2.72 16.12 -10.08
N ASN A 54 -3.04 17.39 -9.85
CA ASN A 54 -4.33 18.05 -10.16
C ASN A 54 -5.53 17.58 -9.33
N GLN A 55 -5.35 16.79 -8.28
CA GLN A 55 -6.42 16.55 -7.31
C GLN A 55 -6.50 17.70 -6.31
N SER A 56 -7.72 18.06 -5.92
CA SER A 56 -7.91 19.03 -4.83
C SER A 56 -7.74 18.34 -3.47
N ILE A 57 -7.01 18.98 -2.54
CA ILE A 57 -6.91 18.51 -1.14
C ILE A 57 -8.25 18.58 -0.40
N LEU A 58 -9.21 19.31 -0.95
CA LEU A 58 -10.60 19.41 -0.48
C LEU A 58 -11.49 18.25 -0.96
N GLY A 59 -10.97 17.38 -1.83
CA GLY A 59 -11.71 16.26 -2.39
C GLY A 59 -12.89 16.73 -3.25
N GLN A 60 -14.11 16.41 -2.83
CA GLN A 60 -15.35 16.82 -3.51
C GLN A 60 -15.99 18.09 -2.92
N GLN A 61 -15.34 18.75 -1.96
CA GLN A 61 -15.87 19.97 -1.35
C GLN A 61 -15.69 21.18 -2.28
N ASP A 62 -16.58 22.16 -2.12
CA ASP A 62 -16.46 23.45 -2.79
C ASP A 62 -15.21 24.21 -2.30
N SER A 63 -14.71 25.13 -3.13
CA SER A 63 -13.57 25.97 -2.77
C SER A 63 -13.87 26.83 -1.53
N ILE A 64 -12.87 26.94 -0.65
CA ILE A 64 -13.01 27.71 0.59
C ILE A 64 -13.04 29.20 0.26
N SER A 65 -14.01 29.92 0.83
CA SER A 65 -14.10 31.37 0.73
C SER A 65 -14.32 31.99 2.11
N VAL A 66 -13.62 33.08 2.40
CA VAL A 66 -13.59 33.73 3.71
C VAL A 66 -13.97 35.21 3.63
N PRO A 67 -14.47 35.85 4.70
CA PRO A 67 -14.86 37.25 4.66
C PRO A 67 -13.67 38.16 4.29
N LEU A 68 -13.84 39.01 3.27
CA LEU A 68 -12.78 39.90 2.78
C LEU A 68 -12.29 40.86 3.86
N ILE A 69 -13.20 41.40 4.68
CA ILE A 69 -12.88 42.40 5.72
C ILE A 69 -11.81 41.87 6.69
N SER A 70 -11.83 40.56 6.91
CA SER A 70 -10.87 39.87 7.76
C SER A 70 -9.68 39.32 6.97
N ASN A 71 -9.73 39.22 5.65
CA ASN A 71 -8.72 38.50 4.86
C ASN A 71 -8.27 39.30 3.64
N VAL A 72 -8.07 40.60 3.83
CA VAL A 72 -7.72 41.54 2.74
C VAL A 72 -6.44 41.10 2.00
N GLY A 73 -5.52 40.41 2.68
CA GLY A 73 -4.29 39.88 2.09
C GLY A 73 -4.54 38.90 0.94
N PHE A 74 -5.63 38.12 0.97
CA PHE A 74 -5.90 37.12 -0.07
C PHE A 74 -6.28 37.75 -1.42
N LEU A 75 -6.71 39.02 -1.44
CA LEU A 75 -6.88 39.76 -2.70
C LEU A 75 -5.59 39.92 -3.49
N GLN A 76 -4.44 39.96 -2.80
CA GLN A 76 -3.15 40.08 -3.47
C GLN A 76 -2.95 38.92 -4.44
N HIS A 77 -3.25 37.69 -3.98
CA HIS A 77 -3.17 36.50 -4.82
C HIS A 77 -4.05 36.63 -6.07
N GLN A 78 -5.34 36.97 -5.87
CA GLN A 78 -6.32 37.14 -6.94
C GLN A 78 -5.88 38.15 -8.02
N ILE A 79 -5.29 39.28 -7.60
CA ILE A 79 -4.78 40.31 -8.51
C ILE A 79 -3.54 39.79 -9.25
N THR A 80 -2.61 39.15 -8.55
CA THR A 80 -1.34 38.69 -9.15
C THR A 80 -1.53 37.51 -10.10
N ALA A 81 -2.47 36.61 -9.80
CA ALA A 81 -2.82 35.47 -10.63
C ALA A 81 -3.78 35.84 -11.78
N LEU A 82 -4.25 37.09 -11.83
CA LEU A 82 -5.29 37.55 -12.77
C LEU A 82 -6.56 36.71 -12.71
N ASP A 83 -6.95 36.24 -11.51
CA ASP A 83 -8.19 35.51 -11.31
C ASP A 83 -9.40 36.46 -11.32
N ILE A 84 -9.94 36.68 -12.52
CA ILE A 84 -11.10 37.56 -12.73
C ILE A 84 -12.35 37.00 -12.05
N GLN A 85 -12.48 35.68 -11.93
CA GLN A 85 -13.65 35.06 -11.29
C GLN A 85 -13.61 35.30 -9.77
N GLY A 86 -12.48 35.04 -9.13
CA GLY A 86 -12.27 35.33 -7.71
C GLY A 86 -12.44 36.82 -7.37
N LEU A 87 -11.94 37.72 -8.22
CA LEU A 87 -12.16 39.17 -8.06
C LEU A 87 -13.64 39.56 -8.18
N LEU A 88 -14.36 39.02 -9.17
CA LEU A 88 -15.79 39.31 -9.36
C LEU A 88 -16.62 38.76 -8.18
N MET A 89 -16.33 37.55 -7.73
CA MET A 89 -16.95 36.95 -6.55
C MET A 89 -16.74 37.84 -5.32
N THR A 90 -15.52 38.33 -5.14
CA THR A 90 -15.18 39.21 -4.01
C THR A 90 -15.95 40.52 -4.05
N LEU A 91 -16.05 41.16 -5.22
CA LEU A 91 -16.79 42.41 -5.38
C LEU A 91 -18.30 42.25 -5.17
N THR A 92 -18.86 41.09 -5.51
CA THR A 92 -20.31 40.85 -5.47
C THR A 92 -20.80 40.30 -4.14
N THR A 93 -19.98 39.52 -3.44
CA THR A 93 -20.38 38.81 -2.21
C THR A 93 -19.70 39.33 -0.94
N GLY A 94 -18.57 40.02 -1.06
CA GLY A 94 -17.72 40.38 0.08
C GLY A 94 -16.90 39.22 0.65
N MET A 95 -16.87 38.06 -0.02
CA MET A 95 -16.08 36.88 0.31
C MET A 95 -14.90 36.76 -0.67
N VAL A 96 -13.71 36.43 -0.17
CA VAL A 96 -12.51 36.22 -1.01
C VAL A 96 -12.13 34.73 -0.97
N PRO A 97 -11.70 34.13 -2.11
CA PRO A 97 -11.18 32.77 -2.11
C PRO A 97 -9.99 32.65 -1.15
N PHE A 98 -9.92 31.51 -0.46
CA PHE A 98 -8.85 31.21 0.47
C PHE A 98 -7.52 31.01 -0.28
N ASP A 99 -6.44 31.62 0.22
CA ASP A 99 -5.10 31.45 -0.35
C ASP A 99 -4.34 30.39 0.45
N PHE A 100 -4.28 29.17 -0.11
CA PHE A 100 -3.64 28.03 0.53
C PHE A 100 -2.14 28.23 0.74
N SER A 101 -1.47 29.11 -0.01
CA SER A 101 -0.03 29.38 0.17
C SER A 101 0.32 29.90 1.57
N THR A 102 -0.67 30.40 2.30
CA THR A 102 -0.52 30.84 3.70
C THR A 102 -0.43 29.69 4.70
N VAL A 103 -0.99 28.52 4.37
CA VAL A 103 -1.05 27.33 5.25
C VAL A 103 -0.40 26.09 4.64
N SER A 104 0.03 26.14 3.37
CA SER A 104 0.69 25.04 2.67
C SER A 104 2.18 25.31 2.39
N SER A 105 2.92 24.23 2.14
CA SER A 105 4.32 24.22 1.68
C SER A 105 4.44 23.53 0.31
N GLU A 106 5.02 22.34 0.27
CA GLU A 106 5.29 21.59 -0.96
C GLU A 106 4.05 20.84 -1.47
N GLY A 107 3.96 20.67 -2.78
CA GLY A 107 2.95 19.81 -3.39
C GLY A 107 1.54 20.39 -3.48
N ILE A 108 1.30 21.63 -3.03
CA ILE A 108 -0.04 22.25 -2.99
C ILE A 108 0.07 23.68 -3.53
N ASP A 109 -0.77 24.03 -4.49
CA ASP A 109 -0.85 25.39 -5.01
C ASP A 109 -1.70 26.33 -4.13
N SER A 110 -1.87 27.57 -4.57
CA SER A 110 -2.65 28.59 -3.85
C SER A 110 -4.15 28.30 -3.80
N TYR A 111 -4.67 27.43 -4.66
CA TYR A 111 -6.07 27.06 -4.75
C TYR A 111 -6.38 25.76 -3.98
N GLY A 112 -5.34 25.08 -3.48
CA GLY A 112 -5.47 23.82 -2.76
C GLY A 112 -5.41 22.60 -3.68
N ASP A 113 -4.90 22.76 -4.90
CA ASP A 113 -4.70 21.67 -5.85
C ASP A 113 -3.28 21.11 -5.74
N VAL A 114 -3.17 19.79 -5.93
CA VAL A 114 -1.90 19.07 -5.88
C VAL A 114 -1.07 19.40 -7.11
N VAL A 115 0.17 19.85 -6.91
CA VAL A 115 1.08 20.25 -7.99
C VAL A 115 2.52 19.77 -7.76
N ASN A 116 3.22 19.40 -8.83
CA ASN A 116 4.59 18.90 -8.82
C ASN A 116 4.80 17.62 -7.99
N VAL A 117 3.82 16.72 -7.98
CA VAL A 117 3.88 15.42 -7.29
C VAL A 117 3.94 14.29 -8.32
N GLU A 118 5.01 13.51 -8.29
CA GLU A 118 5.19 12.35 -9.17
C GLU A 118 4.81 11.06 -8.44
N GLY A 119 3.91 10.28 -9.05
CA GLY A 119 3.43 9.01 -8.47
C GLY A 119 2.37 9.21 -7.38
N PRO A 120 2.10 8.15 -6.57
CA PRO A 120 1.08 8.21 -5.52
C PRO A 120 1.62 8.97 -4.30
N GLY A 121 1.54 10.31 -4.34
CA GLY A 121 1.85 11.16 -3.19
C GLY A 121 0.87 10.98 -2.05
N PHE A 122 1.06 11.72 -0.95
CA PHE A 122 0.10 11.72 0.16
C PHE A 122 0.06 13.07 0.88
N LEU A 123 -1.14 13.47 1.33
CA LEU A 123 -1.35 14.68 2.10
C LEU A 123 -0.85 14.50 3.53
N THR A 124 -0.06 15.42 4.05
CA THR A 124 0.52 15.36 5.40
C THR A 124 0.82 16.76 5.93
N PHE A 125 1.33 16.82 7.16
CA PHE A 125 1.89 18.04 7.72
C PHE A 125 3.42 18.04 7.59
N GLU A 126 3.97 19.17 7.16
CA GLU A 126 5.39 19.48 7.23
C GLU A 126 5.60 20.63 8.20
N GLY A 127 6.00 20.30 9.43
CA GLY A 127 6.01 21.28 10.52
C GLY A 127 4.59 21.77 10.81
N ASP A 128 4.34 23.06 10.61
CA ASP A 128 3.05 23.73 10.83
C ASP A 128 2.26 24.00 9.54
N LYS A 129 2.69 23.40 8.40
CA LYS A 129 2.09 23.57 7.07
C LYS A 129 1.52 22.27 6.50
N LEU A 130 0.50 22.39 5.65
CA LEU A 130 0.01 21.31 4.80
C LEU A 130 1.00 21.06 3.66
N ALA A 131 1.27 19.80 3.37
CA ALA A 131 2.13 19.39 2.27
C ALA A 131 1.57 18.16 1.58
N VAL A 132 1.75 18.05 0.28
CA VAL A 132 1.57 16.78 -0.44
C VAL A 132 2.94 16.29 -0.85
N LYS A 133 3.41 15.22 -0.19
CA LYS A 133 4.74 14.67 -0.44
C LYS A 133 4.67 13.62 -1.52
N SER A 134 5.60 13.70 -2.47
CA SER A 134 5.88 12.57 -3.37
C SER A 134 6.25 11.33 -2.54
N PRO A 135 5.89 10.13 -3.02
CA PRO A 135 6.28 8.90 -2.35
C PRO A 135 7.81 8.81 -2.26
N ASN A 136 8.30 8.13 -1.23
CA ASN A 136 9.69 7.68 -1.20
C ASN A 136 9.95 6.76 -2.41
N ASN A 137 11.24 6.51 -2.73
CA ASN A 137 11.58 5.65 -3.88
C ASN A 137 10.94 4.26 -3.81
N TYR A 138 10.61 3.78 -2.60
CA TYR A 138 9.81 2.58 -2.41
C TYR A 138 8.69 2.87 -1.42
N VAL A 139 7.46 2.47 -1.76
CA VAL A 139 6.32 2.43 -0.84
C VAL A 139 5.86 1.00 -0.75
N TRP A 140 5.73 0.51 0.47
CA TRP A 140 5.21 -0.81 0.76
C TRP A 140 4.28 -0.76 1.96
N GLY A 141 3.41 -1.76 2.09
CA GLY A 141 2.47 -1.88 3.20
C GLY A 141 2.10 -3.34 3.43
N TYR A 142 1.37 -3.61 4.50
CA TYR A 142 0.94 -4.96 4.83
C TYR A 142 -0.44 -5.24 4.24
N SER A 143 -0.56 -6.38 3.54
CA SER A 143 -1.86 -6.86 3.09
C SER A 143 -2.77 -7.13 4.30
N THR A 144 -4.04 -6.74 4.22
CA THR A 144 -5.00 -6.96 5.31
C THR A 144 -6.34 -7.40 4.73
N PRO A 145 -7.09 -8.31 5.38
CA PRO A 145 -8.39 -8.71 4.88
C PRO A 145 -9.31 -7.49 4.91
N TYR A 146 -9.93 -7.21 3.77
CA TYR A 146 -10.97 -6.20 3.67
C TYR A 146 -12.34 -6.86 3.56
N LYS A 147 -12.44 -7.92 2.74
CA LYS A 147 -13.61 -8.79 2.65
C LYS A 147 -13.18 -10.23 2.83
N TRP A 148 -13.86 -10.99 3.68
CA TRP A 148 -13.54 -12.39 3.95
C TRP A 148 -14.77 -13.19 4.36
N LEU A 149 -14.67 -14.51 4.20
CA LEU A 149 -15.64 -15.46 4.72
C LEU A 149 -15.22 -15.90 6.11
N VAL A 150 -16.18 -16.11 7.01
CA VAL A 150 -16.00 -16.78 8.30
C VAL A 150 -16.88 -18.01 8.31
N LYS A 151 -16.30 -19.20 8.53
CA LYS A 151 -17.08 -20.44 8.64
C LYS A 151 -17.92 -20.44 9.92
N THR A 152 -19.20 -20.76 9.79
CA THR A 152 -20.16 -20.93 10.88
C THR A 152 -20.71 -22.36 10.89
N ASP A 153 -21.49 -22.70 11.91
CA ASP A 153 -22.14 -24.02 12.03
C ASP A 153 -23.07 -24.36 10.86
N THR A 154 -23.60 -23.35 10.18
CA THR A 154 -24.66 -23.53 9.16
C THR A 154 -24.29 -22.98 7.78
N GLY A 155 -23.06 -22.50 7.60
CA GLY A 155 -22.61 -21.89 6.34
C GLY A 155 -21.43 -20.93 6.54
N VAL A 156 -21.47 -19.77 5.88
CA VAL A 156 -20.42 -18.75 5.97
C VAL A 156 -21.01 -17.36 6.17
N ASP A 157 -20.36 -16.55 7.01
CA ASP A 157 -20.61 -15.12 7.08
C ASP A 157 -19.63 -14.40 6.15
N VAL A 158 -20.15 -13.53 5.29
CA VAL A 158 -19.37 -12.56 4.52
C VAL A 158 -19.17 -11.34 5.41
N VAL A 159 -17.92 -11.09 5.77
CA VAL A 159 -17.50 -9.96 6.57
C VAL A 159 -16.79 -8.96 5.66
N GLU A 160 -17.20 -7.71 5.74
CA GLU A 160 -16.56 -6.59 5.04
C GLU A 160 -16.19 -5.51 6.07
N ASN A 161 -14.92 -5.14 6.09
CA ASN A 161 -14.33 -4.21 7.03
C ASN A 161 -14.73 -4.47 8.51
N GLY A 162 -14.69 -5.74 8.91
CA GLY A 162 -15.02 -6.19 10.27
C GLY A 162 -16.51 -6.30 10.59
N THR A 163 -17.40 -5.98 9.65
CA THR A 163 -18.86 -6.09 9.82
C THR A 163 -19.42 -7.22 8.98
N VAL A 164 -20.27 -8.07 9.57
CA VAL A 164 -21.01 -9.09 8.81
C VAL A 164 -22.02 -8.37 7.91
N VAL A 165 -21.84 -8.49 6.59
CA VAL A 165 -22.73 -7.87 5.59
C VAL A 165 -23.72 -8.85 4.99
N LYS A 166 -23.43 -10.16 5.05
CA LYS A 166 -24.30 -11.22 4.52
C LYS A 166 -23.97 -12.56 5.16
N SER A 167 -24.98 -13.33 5.55
CA SER A 167 -24.81 -14.76 5.92
C SER A 167 -25.31 -15.64 4.77
N VAL A 168 -24.53 -16.65 4.41
CA VAL A 168 -24.79 -17.55 3.28
C VAL A 168 -24.87 -18.98 3.80
N PRO A 169 -26.02 -19.67 3.64
CA PRO A 169 -26.15 -21.04 4.09
C PRO A 169 -25.30 -22.00 3.26
N GLU A 170 -24.90 -23.13 3.85
CA GLU A 170 -23.99 -24.11 3.22
C GLU A 170 -24.39 -24.51 1.79
N ASN A 171 -25.67 -24.76 1.56
CA ASN A 171 -26.21 -25.17 0.25
C ASN A 171 -26.09 -24.09 -0.84
N GLU A 172 -25.88 -22.83 -0.46
CA GLU A 172 -25.74 -21.67 -1.34
C GLU A 172 -24.29 -21.23 -1.55
N ILE A 173 -23.32 -21.77 -0.81
CA ILE A 173 -21.89 -21.43 -0.97
C ILE A 173 -21.42 -21.60 -2.42
N LYS A 174 -21.93 -22.63 -3.10
CA LYS A 174 -21.62 -22.91 -4.53
C LYS A 174 -22.06 -21.79 -5.50
N ASN A 175 -22.96 -20.91 -5.06
CA ASN A 175 -23.49 -19.80 -5.85
C ASN A 175 -22.78 -18.47 -5.52
N LEU A 176 -21.76 -18.49 -4.66
CA LEU A 176 -20.93 -17.31 -4.41
C LEU A 176 -20.17 -16.95 -5.68
N ASP A 177 -20.36 -15.71 -6.14
CA ASP A 177 -19.66 -15.15 -7.29
C ASP A 177 -18.40 -14.38 -6.85
N TYR A 178 -17.57 -15.06 -6.07
CA TYR A 178 -16.24 -14.58 -5.70
C TYR A 178 -15.21 -15.44 -6.42
N HIS A 179 -14.40 -14.80 -7.24
CA HIS A 179 -13.35 -15.47 -7.99
C HIS A 179 -12.22 -14.50 -8.33
N ASN A 180 -11.01 -15.06 -8.40
CA ASN A 180 -9.84 -14.45 -9.02
C ASN A 180 -9.03 -15.58 -9.70
N ASP A 181 -7.79 -15.30 -10.09
CA ASP A 181 -6.93 -16.29 -10.75
C ASP A 181 -6.53 -17.48 -9.85
N TYR A 182 -6.69 -17.35 -8.52
CA TYR A 182 -6.22 -18.32 -7.53
C TYR A 182 -7.35 -19.08 -6.82
N TYR A 183 -8.55 -18.50 -6.74
CA TYR A 183 -9.70 -19.17 -6.15
C TYR A 183 -11.00 -18.89 -6.92
N ASN A 184 -11.94 -19.81 -6.75
CA ASN A 184 -13.30 -19.71 -7.28
C ASN A 184 -14.27 -20.39 -6.30
N SER A 185 -15.56 -20.42 -6.67
CA SER A 185 -16.61 -21.05 -5.85
C SER A 185 -16.33 -22.53 -5.51
N SER A 186 -15.64 -23.28 -6.38
CA SER A 186 -15.26 -24.67 -6.11
C SER A 186 -14.15 -24.76 -5.06
N THR A 187 -13.18 -23.85 -5.13
CA THR A 187 -12.07 -23.74 -4.16
C THR A 187 -12.59 -23.34 -2.79
N ILE A 188 -13.45 -22.32 -2.73
CA ILE A 188 -14.11 -21.88 -1.48
C ILE A 188 -14.93 -23.01 -0.87
N ARG A 189 -15.64 -23.78 -1.69
CA ARG A 189 -16.41 -24.93 -1.22
C ARG A 189 -15.51 -26.07 -0.71
N SER A 190 -14.37 -26.31 -1.36
CA SER A 190 -13.38 -27.27 -0.88
C SER A 190 -12.85 -26.87 0.49
N TRP A 191 -12.40 -25.62 0.62
CA TRP A 191 -11.96 -25.04 1.88
C TRP A 191 -13.01 -25.21 2.99
N TYR A 192 -14.28 -24.85 2.71
CA TYR A 192 -15.36 -24.99 3.68
C TYR A 192 -15.56 -26.44 4.16
N ASN A 193 -15.44 -27.42 3.25
CA ASN A 193 -15.74 -28.82 3.56
C ASN A 193 -14.59 -29.57 4.23
N TYR A 194 -13.34 -29.23 3.88
CA TYR A 194 -12.19 -30.07 4.21
C TYR A 194 -11.14 -29.36 5.08
N ASP A 195 -10.96 -28.05 4.90
CA ASP A 195 -9.84 -27.32 5.51
C ASP A 195 -10.31 -26.46 6.69
N ALA A 196 -11.56 -26.00 6.66
CA ALA A 196 -12.07 -25.01 7.60
C ALA A 196 -12.78 -25.63 8.81
N HIS A 197 -12.52 -25.06 9.98
CA HIS A 197 -13.30 -25.25 11.21
C HIS A 197 -14.15 -24.02 11.51
N ASN A 198 -15.09 -24.11 12.45
CA ASN A 198 -15.87 -22.92 12.83
C ASN A 198 -14.95 -21.81 13.32
N GLY A 199 -15.16 -20.60 12.79
CA GLY A 199 -14.31 -19.45 13.01
C GLY A 199 -13.12 -19.33 12.05
N SER A 200 -12.82 -20.35 11.23
CA SER A 200 -11.82 -20.23 10.17
C SER A 200 -12.22 -19.18 9.15
N THR A 201 -11.23 -18.47 8.62
CA THR A 201 -11.43 -17.36 7.68
C THR A 201 -10.89 -17.68 6.28
N PHE A 202 -11.55 -17.15 5.24
CA PHE A 202 -11.07 -17.18 3.86
C PHE A 202 -11.08 -15.76 3.29
N THR A 203 -9.90 -15.18 3.03
CA THR A 203 -9.80 -13.81 2.53
C THR A 203 -10.24 -13.75 1.07
N LEU A 204 -11.19 -12.85 0.76
CA LEU A 204 -11.69 -12.62 -0.59
C LEU A 204 -11.02 -11.40 -1.23
N GLU A 205 -10.93 -10.30 -0.49
CA GLU A 205 -10.35 -9.04 -0.95
C GLU A 205 -9.36 -8.52 0.09
N LYS A 206 -8.23 -7.97 -0.38
CA LYS A 206 -7.16 -7.43 0.47
C LYS A 206 -7.07 -5.91 0.29
N GLY A 207 -7.13 -5.18 1.40
CA GLY A 207 -6.70 -3.78 1.46
C GLY A 207 -5.22 -3.70 1.88
N MET A 208 -4.71 -2.48 2.08
CA MET A 208 -3.35 -2.25 2.55
C MET A 208 -3.33 -1.39 3.80
N LYS A 209 -2.47 -1.74 4.77
CA LYS A 209 -2.30 -0.99 6.01
C LYS A 209 -0.84 -0.85 6.41
N GLY A 210 -0.55 0.10 7.29
CA GLY A 210 0.78 0.26 7.87
C GLY A 210 1.84 0.54 6.82
N PHE A 211 1.56 1.52 5.97
CA PHE A 211 2.45 1.93 4.89
C PHE A 211 3.80 2.44 5.43
N SER A 212 4.86 2.18 4.67
CA SER A 212 6.24 2.53 5.01
C SER A 212 6.51 4.03 5.13
N ASP A 213 5.67 4.86 4.52
CA ASP A 213 5.71 6.32 4.59
C ASP A 213 4.67 6.92 5.55
N GLY A 214 3.94 6.08 6.28
CA GLY A 214 2.99 6.51 7.31
C GLY A 214 1.65 7.02 6.78
N ARG A 215 1.36 6.87 5.47
CA ARG A 215 0.03 7.21 4.93
C ARG A 215 -1.07 6.31 5.49
N ASN A 216 -2.31 6.76 5.30
CA ASN A 216 -3.50 6.06 5.78
C ASN A 216 -3.68 4.69 5.13
N ASN A 217 -4.34 3.80 5.87
CA ASN A 217 -4.79 2.52 5.32
C ASN A 217 -5.77 2.76 4.17
N ILE A 218 -5.74 1.88 3.18
CA ILE A 218 -6.62 1.97 2.01
C ILE A 218 -7.47 0.71 1.87
N SER A 219 -8.67 0.88 1.33
CA SER A 219 -9.59 -0.22 1.07
C SER A 219 -9.11 -1.08 -0.09
N ALA A 220 -9.66 -2.28 -0.25
CA ALA A 220 -9.37 -3.12 -1.41
C ALA A 220 -9.74 -2.47 -2.75
N ALA A 221 -10.77 -1.61 -2.77
CA ALA A 221 -11.19 -0.90 -3.97
C ALA A 221 -10.22 0.21 -4.38
N ASP A 222 -9.50 0.79 -3.42
CA ASP A 222 -8.57 1.89 -3.67
C ASP A 222 -7.19 1.40 -4.11
N VAL A 223 -6.78 0.17 -3.76
CA VAL A 223 -5.50 -0.41 -4.18
C VAL A 223 -5.29 -0.32 -5.70
N PRO A 224 -6.19 -0.82 -6.57
CA PRO A 224 -5.99 -0.76 -8.00
C PRO A 224 -6.07 0.66 -8.56
N VAL A 225 -6.83 1.56 -7.92
CA VAL A 225 -6.92 2.97 -8.33
C VAL A 225 -5.61 3.70 -8.06
N ILE A 226 -4.97 3.41 -6.93
CA ILE A 226 -3.77 4.13 -6.47
C ILE A 226 -2.48 3.50 -7.04
N PHE A 227 -2.39 2.18 -7.03
CA PHE A 227 -1.15 1.44 -7.34
C PHE A 227 -1.26 0.53 -8.56
N GLY A 228 -2.44 0.37 -9.15
CA GLY A 228 -2.67 -0.46 -10.32
C GLY A 228 -3.08 -1.91 -10.01
N HIS A 229 -3.62 -2.59 -11.02
CA HIS A 229 -4.13 -3.96 -10.89
C HIS A 229 -3.03 -4.99 -10.62
N ASP A 230 -1.84 -4.81 -11.19
CA ASP A 230 -0.70 -5.73 -11.00
C ASP A 230 -0.34 -5.90 -9.51
N VAL A 231 -0.53 -4.84 -8.71
CA VAL A 231 -0.32 -4.89 -7.25
C VAL A 231 -1.39 -5.71 -6.54
N VAL A 232 -2.63 -5.67 -7.02
CA VAL A 232 -3.72 -6.51 -6.49
C VAL A 232 -3.43 -7.98 -6.77
N ASP A 233 -3.01 -8.28 -8.00
CA ASP A 233 -2.69 -9.65 -8.43
C ASP A 233 -1.52 -10.18 -7.63
N TYR A 234 -0.41 -9.44 -7.55
CA TYR A 234 0.74 -9.79 -6.74
C TYR A 234 0.36 -9.98 -5.26
N ALA A 235 -0.39 -9.05 -4.65
CA ALA A 235 -0.81 -9.17 -3.26
C ALA A 235 -1.72 -10.37 -2.99
N SER A 236 -2.46 -10.82 -4.01
CA SER A 236 -3.34 -11.98 -3.89
C SER A 236 -2.58 -13.30 -3.76
N GLU A 237 -1.34 -13.37 -4.27
CA GLU A 237 -0.47 -14.56 -4.21
C GLU A 237 0.08 -14.87 -2.82
N TYR A 238 0.16 -13.88 -1.92
CA TYR A 238 0.84 -14.02 -0.62
C TYR A 238 -0.14 -14.07 0.55
N PRO A 239 0.24 -14.69 1.68
CA PRO A 239 -0.59 -14.69 2.87
C PRO A 239 -1.08 -13.29 3.28
N THR A 240 -2.23 -13.27 3.92
CA THR A 240 -2.68 -12.05 4.60
C THR A 240 -1.65 -11.64 5.65
N GLY A 241 -1.29 -10.36 5.66
CA GLY A 241 -0.29 -9.81 6.57
C GLY A 241 1.12 -9.78 5.98
N SER A 242 1.33 -10.29 4.76
CA SER A 242 2.61 -10.15 4.07
C SER A 242 2.87 -8.70 3.66
N PRO A 243 4.13 -8.23 3.73
CA PRO A 243 4.52 -6.93 3.20
C PRO A 243 4.52 -6.98 1.67
N ILE A 244 3.86 -6.02 1.04
CA ILE A 244 3.72 -5.91 -0.42
C ILE A 244 4.41 -4.62 -0.86
N LEU A 245 5.31 -4.70 -1.83
CA LEU A 245 5.84 -3.52 -2.52
C LEU A 245 4.74 -2.96 -3.43
N LEU A 246 4.29 -1.74 -3.14
CA LEU A 246 3.14 -1.10 -3.80
C LEU A 246 3.58 -0.09 -4.86
N TYR A 247 4.73 0.55 -4.65
CA TYR A 247 5.32 1.49 -5.58
C TYR A 247 6.84 1.37 -5.55
N SER A 248 7.42 1.39 -6.74
CA SER A 248 8.85 1.51 -6.97
C SER A 248 9.10 2.67 -7.92
N GLY A 249 9.83 3.67 -7.44
CA GLY A 249 10.40 4.74 -8.25
C GLY A 249 11.52 4.22 -9.15
N ASN A 250 12.45 5.08 -9.52
CA ASN A 250 13.56 4.67 -10.38
C ASN A 250 14.58 3.82 -9.60
N TYR A 251 14.87 2.63 -10.11
CA TYR A 251 15.88 1.74 -9.56
C TYR A 251 16.70 1.05 -10.65
N THR A 252 17.82 0.45 -10.24
CA THR A 252 18.56 -0.55 -11.02
C THR A 252 18.46 -1.90 -10.34
N GLU A 253 18.27 -2.94 -11.13
CA GLU A 253 18.45 -4.31 -10.66
C GLU A 253 19.93 -4.65 -10.67
N GLU A 254 20.44 -5.08 -9.52
CA GLU A 254 21.80 -5.61 -9.38
C GLU A 254 21.74 -7.06 -8.91
N ASP A 255 22.58 -7.91 -9.51
CA ASP A 255 22.74 -9.28 -9.06
C ASP A 255 23.35 -9.28 -7.64
N GLY A 256 22.64 -9.91 -6.71
CA GLY A 256 23.12 -10.26 -5.38
C GLY A 256 23.67 -11.68 -5.33
N GLU A 257 23.66 -12.26 -4.13
CA GLU A 257 24.20 -13.60 -3.91
C GLU A 257 23.36 -14.71 -4.56
N ALA A 258 24.04 -15.74 -5.04
CA ALA A 258 23.42 -16.88 -5.72
C ALA A 258 23.95 -18.22 -5.22
N TYR A 259 23.10 -19.23 -5.23
CA TYR A 259 23.46 -20.58 -4.82
C TYR A 259 22.74 -21.63 -5.67
N GLY A 260 23.40 -22.77 -5.88
CA GLY A 260 22.86 -23.92 -6.60
C GLY A 260 23.08 -25.22 -5.84
N THR A 261 22.11 -26.13 -5.93
CA THR A 261 22.17 -27.50 -5.41
C THR A 261 21.48 -28.46 -6.36
N SER A 262 21.39 -29.73 -5.98
CA SER A 262 20.63 -30.75 -6.72
C SER A 262 19.66 -31.49 -5.79
N LEU A 263 18.61 -32.09 -6.38
CA LEU A 263 17.58 -32.79 -5.62
C LEU A 263 18.11 -34.02 -4.84
N GLY A 264 19.01 -34.80 -5.46
CA GLY A 264 19.47 -36.08 -4.92
C GLY A 264 18.39 -37.17 -4.95
N SER A 265 18.76 -38.42 -4.62
CA SER A 265 17.83 -39.56 -4.57
C SER A 265 17.58 -40.00 -3.13
N HIS A 266 16.30 -40.22 -2.81
CA HIS A 266 15.78 -40.79 -1.58
C HIS A 266 14.52 -41.59 -1.93
N ALA A 267 14.75 -42.74 -2.58
CA ALA A 267 13.69 -43.58 -3.11
C ALA A 267 12.68 -44.04 -2.03
N GLU A 268 13.11 -44.12 -0.77
CA GLU A 268 12.27 -44.43 0.39
C GLU A 268 11.09 -43.44 0.58
N TYR A 269 11.21 -42.21 0.09
CA TYR A 269 10.18 -41.17 0.15
C TYR A 269 9.54 -40.87 -1.22
N GLY A 270 9.92 -41.62 -2.26
CA GLY A 270 9.43 -41.46 -3.63
C GLY A 270 10.07 -40.28 -4.36
N ASP A 271 11.04 -40.56 -5.24
CA ASP A 271 11.79 -39.52 -5.95
C ASP A 271 10.92 -38.62 -6.84
N SER A 272 9.81 -39.12 -7.39
CA SER A 272 8.87 -38.30 -8.17
C SER A 272 8.12 -37.29 -7.31
N ILE A 273 7.66 -37.68 -6.11
CA ILE A 273 6.99 -36.79 -5.15
C ILE A 273 7.98 -35.70 -4.70
N ARG A 274 9.22 -36.11 -4.43
CA ARG A 274 10.30 -35.19 -4.06
C ARG A 274 10.57 -34.15 -5.14
N GLU A 275 10.59 -34.55 -6.41
CA GLU A 275 10.76 -33.62 -7.52
C GLU A 275 9.60 -32.62 -7.59
N VAL A 276 8.35 -33.09 -7.50
CA VAL A 276 7.16 -32.22 -7.48
C VAL A 276 7.28 -31.19 -6.36
N ASN A 277 7.55 -31.63 -5.14
CA ASN A 277 7.68 -30.74 -3.98
C ASN A 277 8.85 -29.75 -4.10
N ALA A 278 9.96 -30.16 -4.71
CA ALA A 278 11.07 -29.26 -4.96
C ALA A 278 10.68 -28.14 -5.94
N ARG A 279 9.94 -28.47 -7.00
CA ARG A 279 9.41 -27.49 -7.97
C ARG A 279 8.37 -26.57 -7.33
N GLN A 280 7.49 -27.11 -6.49
CA GLN A 280 6.50 -26.33 -5.75
C GLN A 280 7.17 -25.35 -4.78
N PHE A 281 8.24 -25.75 -4.08
CA PHE A 281 9.01 -24.81 -3.24
C PHE A 281 9.60 -23.68 -4.07
N VAL A 282 10.19 -24.00 -5.22
CA VAL A 282 10.73 -23.00 -6.14
C VAL A 282 9.63 -22.05 -6.63
N ASP A 283 8.47 -22.56 -7.01
CA ASP A 283 7.32 -21.74 -7.42
C ASP A 283 6.82 -20.82 -6.30
N ALA A 284 6.77 -21.33 -5.06
CA ALA A 284 6.34 -20.57 -3.90
C ALA A 284 7.24 -19.36 -3.60
N TRP A 285 8.53 -19.46 -3.86
CA TRP A 285 9.49 -18.40 -3.51
C TRP A 285 9.94 -17.55 -4.69
N ASN A 286 9.88 -18.08 -5.92
CA ASN A 286 10.28 -17.35 -7.10
C ASN A 286 9.35 -16.15 -7.35
N GLY A 287 9.94 -14.96 -7.52
CA GLY A 287 9.17 -13.73 -7.70
C GLY A 287 8.89 -12.99 -6.40
N THR A 288 9.28 -13.53 -5.24
CA THR A 288 9.02 -12.89 -3.94
C THR A 288 9.91 -11.66 -3.76
N VAL A 289 9.30 -10.49 -3.79
CA VAL A 289 9.92 -9.22 -3.41
C VAL A 289 9.72 -8.99 -1.91
N ILE A 290 10.82 -8.83 -1.18
CA ILE A 290 10.83 -8.52 0.25
C ILE A 290 11.20 -7.03 0.41
N PRO A 291 10.25 -6.17 0.84
CA PRO A 291 10.52 -4.75 1.04
C PRO A 291 11.62 -4.46 2.07
N PRO A 292 12.18 -3.24 2.10
CA PRO A 292 13.20 -2.84 3.06
C PRO A 292 12.79 -3.09 4.50
N ASN A 293 13.70 -3.60 5.32
CA ASN A 293 13.51 -3.78 6.77
C ASN A 293 12.21 -4.54 7.13
N SER A 294 11.83 -5.51 6.30
CA SER A 294 10.58 -6.27 6.42
C SER A 294 10.82 -7.77 6.33
N THR A 295 9.80 -8.56 6.66
CA THR A 295 9.85 -10.02 6.65
C THR A 295 8.70 -10.56 5.81
N SER A 296 9.02 -11.43 4.85
CA SER A 296 8.02 -12.05 3.98
C SER A 296 8.16 -13.57 3.95
N SER A 297 7.06 -14.23 3.59
CA SER A 297 6.99 -15.64 3.21
C SER A 297 6.90 -15.79 1.69
N GLY A 298 6.85 -17.03 1.21
CA GLY A 298 6.44 -17.36 -0.16
C GLY A 298 4.92 -17.29 -0.36
N LYS A 299 4.48 -17.70 -1.55
CA LYS A 299 3.10 -17.65 -2.06
C LYS A 299 2.19 -18.66 -1.35
N ASP A 300 0.94 -18.27 -1.05
CA ASP A 300 0.03 -19.06 -0.23
C ASP A 300 -0.78 -20.13 -0.97
N TYR A 301 -0.86 -20.05 -2.30
CA TYR A 301 -1.65 -20.98 -3.13
C TYR A 301 -0.90 -22.27 -3.51
N VAL A 302 0.39 -22.37 -3.19
CA VAL A 302 1.24 -23.51 -3.56
C VAL A 302 0.95 -24.72 -2.65
N TYR A 303 0.73 -25.87 -3.27
CA TYR A 303 0.46 -27.13 -2.58
C TYR A 303 1.67 -28.05 -2.59
N PHE A 304 1.85 -28.81 -1.51
CA PHE A 304 2.90 -29.82 -1.39
C PHE A 304 2.30 -31.22 -1.23
N GLU A 305 2.80 -32.16 -2.02
CA GLU A 305 2.45 -33.56 -1.90
C GLU A 305 3.00 -34.17 -0.61
N SER A 306 2.18 -35.03 0.01
CA SER A 306 2.53 -35.72 1.24
C SER A 306 3.15 -37.08 0.94
N ALA A 307 4.35 -37.33 1.45
CA ALA A 307 5.00 -38.63 1.44
C ALA A 307 5.00 -39.24 2.85
N VAL A 308 4.74 -40.55 2.93
CA VAL A 308 4.68 -41.27 4.21
C VAL A 308 6.05 -41.28 4.88
N ASP A 309 6.09 -40.80 6.12
CA ASP A 309 7.30 -40.76 6.94
C ASP A 309 6.93 -41.04 8.40
N PRO A 310 7.20 -42.25 8.92
CA PRO A 310 6.91 -42.60 10.30
C PRO A 310 7.67 -41.77 11.35
N THR A 311 8.73 -41.06 10.95
CA THR A 311 9.53 -40.21 11.82
C THR A 311 8.99 -38.77 11.90
N ALA A 312 8.19 -38.36 10.92
CA ALA A 312 7.49 -37.08 10.94
C ALA A 312 6.38 -37.11 12.01
N PRO A 313 6.17 -36.01 12.77
CA PRO A 313 5.18 -35.96 13.85
C PRO A 313 3.74 -36.33 13.41
N GLY A 314 3.38 -36.10 12.15
CA GLY A 314 2.08 -36.45 11.56
C GLY A 314 2.05 -37.78 10.80
N GLY A 315 3.14 -38.54 10.77
CA GLY A 315 3.28 -39.77 9.97
C GLY A 315 3.52 -39.52 8.47
N SER A 316 3.65 -38.26 8.05
CA SER A 316 4.00 -37.87 6.70
C SER A 316 4.65 -36.48 6.65
N ALA A 317 5.36 -36.20 5.55
CA ALA A 317 6.05 -34.94 5.31
C ALA A 317 6.11 -34.59 3.81
N ALA A 318 6.33 -33.32 3.51
CA ALA A 318 6.61 -32.84 2.16
C ALA A 318 8.09 -33.06 1.79
N HIS A 319 8.51 -34.30 1.56
CA HIS A 319 9.90 -34.56 1.17
C HIS A 319 10.24 -33.93 -0.18
N GLY A 320 11.49 -33.51 -0.36
CA GLY A 320 11.97 -32.81 -1.56
C GLY A 320 12.13 -31.30 -1.40
N VAL A 321 11.62 -30.72 -0.31
CA VAL A 321 11.73 -29.28 -0.03
C VAL A 321 13.07 -28.84 0.58
N CYS A 322 13.82 -29.76 1.19
CA CYS A 322 15.10 -29.41 1.82
C CYS A 322 16.16 -28.91 0.82
N PRO A 323 16.36 -29.52 -0.36
CA PRO A 323 17.28 -28.98 -1.36
C PRO A 323 16.99 -27.52 -1.80
N PRO A 324 15.78 -27.15 -2.27
CA PRO A 324 15.51 -25.75 -2.59
C PRO A 324 15.56 -24.83 -1.37
N ALA A 325 15.15 -25.30 -0.18
CA ALA A 325 15.31 -24.53 1.05
C ALA A 325 16.79 -24.25 1.37
N ARG A 326 17.71 -25.20 1.13
CA ARG A 326 19.16 -24.96 1.26
C ARG A 326 19.66 -23.94 0.28
N ALA A 327 19.17 -23.95 -0.96
CA ALA A 327 19.54 -22.94 -1.96
C ALA A 327 19.08 -21.55 -1.53
N LEU A 328 17.82 -21.43 -1.09
CA LEU A 328 17.29 -20.19 -0.53
C LEU A 328 18.11 -19.72 0.68
N ARG A 329 18.26 -20.59 1.69
CA ARG A 329 19.04 -20.34 2.91
C ARG A 329 20.45 -19.86 2.60
N ALA A 330 21.14 -20.52 1.68
CA ALA A 330 22.52 -20.17 1.34
C ALA A 330 22.60 -18.81 0.64
N ALA A 331 21.71 -18.52 -0.33
CA ALA A 331 21.67 -17.24 -1.01
C ALA A 331 21.35 -16.08 -0.04
N VAL A 332 20.30 -16.21 0.78
CA VAL A 332 19.89 -15.15 1.72
C VAL A 332 20.92 -14.92 2.84
N THR A 333 21.56 -15.97 3.35
CA THR A 333 22.56 -15.82 4.41
C THR A 333 23.90 -15.30 3.88
N ALA A 334 24.28 -15.64 2.64
CA ALA A 334 25.42 -15.04 1.97
C ALA A 334 25.20 -13.55 1.71
N GLU A 335 23.97 -13.15 1.37
CA GLU A 335 23.58 -11.74 1.19
C GLU A 335 23.72 -10.92 2.49
N GLY A 336 23.78 -11.60 3.64
CA GLY A 336 23.90 -10.98 4.96
C GLY A 336 22.60 -10.98 5.76
N PHE A 337 21.57 -11.69 5.30
CA PHE A 337 20.35 -11.90 6.07
C PHE A 337 20.55 -12.97 7.16
N GLY A 338 19.62 -12.98 8.12
CA GLY A 338 19.56 -14.02 9.13
C GLY A 338 19.16 -15.38 8.55
N LEU A 339 19.35 -16.44 9.34
CA LEU A 339 18.78 -17.75 9.04
C LEU A 339 17.25 -17.62 8.93
N PRO A 340 16.62 -18.06 7.83
CA PRO A 340 15.17 -18.01 7.69
C PRO A 340 14.45 -18.74 8.83
N VAL A 341 13.32 -18.19 9.27
CA VAL A 341 12.44 -18.87 10.23
C VAL A 341 11.94 -20.17 9.60
N GLY A 342 11.79 -21.22 10.41
CA GLY A 342 11.39 -22.55 9.93
C GLY A 342 12.52 -23.35 9.28
N MET A 343 13.76 -22.83 9.27
CA MET A 343 14.92 -23.54 8.76
C MET A 343 16.01 -23.80 9.81
N THR A 344 16.87 -24.78 9.54
CA THR A 344 18.13 -25.08 10.28
C THR A 344 19.35 -25.01 9.35
N TRP A 345 20.56 -25.12 9.89
CA TRP A 345 21.82 -25.23 9.15
C TRP A 345 22.12 -26.64 8.62
N ASP A 346 21.38 -27.64 9.10
CA ASP A 346 21.58 -29.03 8.73
C ASP A 346 21.19 -29.32 7.27
N GLU A 347 21.44 -30.56 6.84
CA GLU A 347 21.04 -31.04 5.51
C GLU A 347 19.50 -31.05 5.38
N ASP A 348 18.80 -31.49 6.42
CA ASP A 348 17.34 -31.41 6.52
C ASP A 348 16.93 -29.98 6.89
N ALA A 349 17.02 -29.10 5.90
CA ALA A 349 16.97 -27.66 6.12
C ALA A 349 15.60 -27.13 6.56
N VAL A 350 14.49 -27.82 6.29
CA VAL A 350 13.14 -27.39 6.68
C VAL A 350 12.71 -28.15 7.93
N LEU A 351 12.34 -27.41 8.98
CA LEU A 351 11.87 -28.00 10.24
C LEU A 351 10.45 -28.57 10.09
N PHE A 352 10.18 -29.70 10.76
CA PHE A 352 8.82 -30.23 10.85
C PHE A 352 7.87 -29.23 11.50
N GLY A 353 6.63 -29.21 11.01
CA GLY A 353 5.58 -28.31 11.50
C GLY A 353 5.58 -26.92 10.86
N TYR A 354 6.48 -26.65 9.91
CA TYR A 354 6.49 -25.44 9.09
C TYR A 354 6.02 -25.76 7.68
N ASN A 355 5.02 -25.02 7.20
CA ASN A 355 4.65 -24.97 5.80
C ASN A 355 5.80 -24.34 4.99
N PRO A 356 6.34 -25.01 3.95
CA PRO A 356 7.51 -24.54 3.21
C PRO A 356 7.30 -23.22 2.46
N ALA A 357 6.05 -22.84 2.18
CA ALA A 357 5.70 -21.59 1.53
C ALA A 357 5.28 -20.50 2.53
N GLN A 358 4.41 -20.84 3.50
CA GLN A 358 3.75 -19.83 4.35
C GLN A 358 4.45 -19.57 5.69
N ASP A 359 5.00 -20.60 6.34
CA ASP A 359 5.56 -20.47 7.70
C ASP A 359 7.06 -20.18 7.70
N ILE A 360 7.73 -20.45 6.57
CA ILE A 360 9.11 -20.03 6.37
C ILE A 360 9.12 -18.55 6.02
N THR A 361 9.94 -17.77 6.72
CA THR A 361 10.05 -16.33 6.46
C THR A 361 11.49 -15.87 6.35
N VAL A 362 11.74 -14.96 5.41
CA VAL A 362 13.03 -14.30 5.18
C VAL A 362 12.90 -12.83 5.57
N THR A 363 13.84 -12.33 6.37
CA THR A 363 13.92 -10.92 6.75
C THR A 363 14.96 -10.20 5.90
N ASN A 364 14.52 -9.19 5.16
CA ASN A 364 15.41 -8.29 4.44
C ASN A 364 15.89 -7.18 5.40
N ASN A 365 17.19 -7.16 5.70
CA ASN A 365 17.81 -6.17 6.59
C ASN A 365 18.42 -4.98 5.83
N HIS A 366 18.20 -4.87 4.51
CA HIS A 366 18.63 -3.72 3.72
C HIS A 366 17.58 -2.61 3.71
N ASP A 367 18.04 -1.41 3.35
CA ASP A 367 17.21 -0.22 3.15
C ASP A 367 16.59 -0.16 1.74
N TYR A 368 16.70 -1.23 0.96
CA TYR A 368 16.11 -1.39 -0.37
C TYR A 368 15.42 -2.76 -0.52
N PRO A 369 14.41 -2.89 -1.40
CA PRO A 369 13.77 -4.18 -1.65
C PRO A 369 14.73 -5.18 -2.29
N VAL A 370 14.51 -6.45 -2.02
CA VAL A 370 15.20 -7.57 -2.68
C VAL A 370 14.20 -8.53 -3.29
N LEU A 371 14.50 -9.03 -4.47
CA LEU A 371 13.74 -10.08 -5.15
C LEU A 371 14.45 -11.42 -4.97
N ILE A 372 13.70 -12.43 -4.54
CA ILE A 372 14.12 -13.83 -4.56
C ILE A 372 13.74 -14.43 -5.91
N LYS A 373 14.75 -14.83 -6.68
CA LYS A 373 14.59 -15.55 -7.93
C LYS A 373 15.02 -17.00 -7.74
N MET A 374 14.11 -17.93 -7.96
CA MET A 374 14.40 -19.36 -7.87
C MET A 374 13.98 -20.07 -9.15
N TRP A 375 14.75 -21.07 -9.56
CA TRP A 375 14.42 -21.88 -10.73
C TRP A 375 15.03 -23.28 -10.63
N THR A 376 14.54 -24.17 -11.49
CA THR A 376 15.06 -25.54 -11.62
C THR A 376 15.53 -25.80 -13.04
N GLU A 377 16.54 -26.65 -13.22
CA GLU A 377 17.00 -27.12 -14.53
C GLU A 377 17.08 -28.65 -14.54
N GLY A 378 16.62 -29.27 -15.62
CA GLY A 378 16.56 -30.73 -15.74
C GLY A 378 15.38 -31.35 -14.99
N GLU A 379 15.49 -32.65 -14.70
CA GLU A 379 14.43 -33.49 -14.13
C GLU A 379 15.03 -34.62 -13.28
N GLY A 380 14.17 -35.29 -12.50
CA GLY A 380 14.52 -36.40 -11.63
C GLY A 380 15.48 -36.01 -10.51
N THR A 381 16.17 -37.02 -9.98
CA THR A 381 17.11 -36.87 -8.85
C THR A 381 18.33 -36.00 -9.18
N GLY A 382 18.60 -35.78 -10.48
CA GLY A 382 19.67 -34.93 -10.98
C GLY A 382 19.25 -33.48 -11.23
N MET A 383 17.99 -33.13 -10.99
CA MET A 383 17.47 -31.78 -11.20
C MET A 383 18.29 -30.76 -10.39
N GLY A 384 18.83 -29.77 -11.11
CA GLY A 384 19.51 -28.61 -10.55
C GLY A 384 18.49 -27.62 -9.99
N ILE A 385 18.80 -27.01 -8.86
CA ILE A 385 17.92 -26.12 -8.12
C ILE A 385 18.73 -24.89 -7.73
N TYR A 386 18.24 -23.71 -8.08
CA TYR A 386 18.99 -22.48 -7.95
C TYR A 386 18.17 -21.39 -7.26
N CYS A 387 18.89 -20.52 -6.54
CA CYS A 387 18.36 -19.32 -5.93
C CYS A 387 19.34 -18.17 -6.19
N GLN A 388 18.80 -16.98 -6.49
CA GLN A 388 19.54 -15.74 -6.65
C GLN A 388 18.77 -14.61 -5.99
N ILE A 389 19.49 -13.76 -5.26
CA ILE A 389 18.96 -12.48 -4.78
C ILE A 389 19.20 -11.42 -5.86
N VAL A 390 18.20 -10.59 -6.12
CA VAL A 390 18.31 -9.41 -6.98
C VAL A 390 18.00 -8.18 -6.13
N ARG A 391 18.89 -7.19 -6.12
CA ARG A 391 18.76 -5.96 -5.32
C ARG A 391 18.10 -4.87 -6.15
N TYR A 392 17.13 -4.16 -5.59
CA TYR A 392 16.53 -2.99 -6.23
C TYR A 392 17.23 -1.72 -5.70
N ILE A 393 18.35 -1.35 -6.30
CA ILE A 393 19.15 -0.21 -5.83
C ILE A 393 18.50 1.11 -6.34
N PRO A 394 18.13 2.04 -5.44
CA PRO A 394 17.56 3.33 -5.84
C PRO A 394 18.58 4.14 -6.65
N LYS A 395 18.12 4.85 -7.69
CA LYS A 395 18.98 5.68 -8.54
C LYS A 395 19.26 7.07 -7.98
#